data_AF-A0A411WH49-F1
#
_entry.id   AF-A0A411WH49-F1
#
_cell.length_a   1.000
_cell.length_b   1.000
_cell.length_c   1.000
_cell.angle_alpha   90.00
_cell.angle_beta   90.00
_cell.angle_gamma   90.00
#
_symmetry.space_group_name_H-M   'P 1'
#
loop_
_entity.id
_entity.type
_entity.pdbx_description
1 polymer ?
#
loop_
_entity_poly.entity_id
_entity_poly.type
_entity_poly.pdbx_seq_one_letter_code
_entity_poly.pdbx_strand_id
1 'polypeptide(L)'
;MKAIRLALGIILPVLVANCYFILEAVLFSPSEYFPSLPDILGLLGLGYILFGIQSIIYSLLMEFIINPKIKASWLAVVLSGALGALSAIPLTIYFIPMGILSGIIVGTLLRIIYVKHPH
;
A
#
# COMPACT_ATOMS: atom_id res chain seq x y z
N MET A 1 -13.10 0.26 -16.30
CA MET A 1 -12.16 -0.52 -15.44
C MET A 1 -11.89 0.09 -14.06
N LYS A 2 -12.69 1.07 -13.64
CA LYS A 2 -12.54 1.79 -12.36
C LYS A 2 -12.63 0.89 -11.12
N ALA A 3 -13.59 -0.03 -11.10
CA ALA A 3 -13.78 -0.94 -9.96
C ALA A 3 -12.56 -1.83 -9.69
N ILE A 4 -11.89 -2.32 -10.74
CA ILE A 4 -10.68 -3.15 -10.63
C ILE A 4 -9.53 -2.32 -10.06
N ARG A 5 -9.33 -1.08 -10.53
CA ARG A 5 -8.32 -0.17 -9.97
C ARG A 5 -8.59 0.16 -8.51
N LEU A 6 -9.86 0.36 -8.15
CA LEU A 6 -10.26 0.64 -6.78
C LEU A 6 -9.96 -0.55 -5.86
N ALA A 7 -10.35 -1.75 -6.30
CA ALA A 7 -10.10 -3.01 -5.59
C ALA A 7 -8.59 -3.25 -5.42
N LEU A 8 -7.80 -3.06 -6.49
CA LEU A 8 -6.34 -3.14 -6.40
C LEU A 8 -5.79 -2.07 -5.46
N GLY A 9 -6.22 -0.82 -5.55
CA GLY A 9 -5.77 0.25 -4.65
C GLY A 9 -6.11 0.01 -3.18
N ILE A 10 -7.12 -0.80 -2.87
CA ILE A 10 -7.47 -1.22 -1.51
C ILE A 10 -6.64 -2.42 -1.05
N ILE A 11 -6.50 -3.44 -1.91
CA ILE A 11 -5.88 -4.72 -1.54
C ILE A 11 -4.35 -4.61 -1.53
N LEU A 12 -3.77 -3.92 -2.51
CA LEU A 12 -2.34 -3.93 -2.75
C LEU A 12 -1.52 -3.26 -1.65
N PRO A 13 -1.91 -2.11 -1.07
CA PRO A 13 -1.18 -1.53 0.06
C PRO A 13 -1.14 -2.47 1.26
N VAL A 14 -2.25 -3.15 1.57
CA VAL A 14 -2.33 -4.12 2.67
C VAL A 14 -1.44 -5.33 2.41
N LEU A 15 -1.41 -5.86 1.18
CA LEU A 15 -0.51 -6.96 0.83
C LEU A 15 0.96 -6.55 0.96
N VAL A 16 1.34 -5.39 0.41
CA VAL A 16 2.70 -4.87 0.49
C VAL A 16 3.12 -4.65 1.95
N ALA A 17 2.22 -4.09 2.77
CA ALA A 17 2.46 -3.90 4.19
C ALA A 17 2.70 -5.24 4.90
N ASN A 18 1.84 -6.23 4.69
CA ASN A 18 1.99 -7.55 5.32
C ASN A 18 3.26 -8.28 4.88
N CYS A 19 3.62 -8.23 3.59
CA CYS A 19 4.87 -8.82 3.10
C CYS A 19 6.10 -8.22 3.79
N TYR A 20 6.09 -6.90 4.00
CA TYR A 20 7.17 -6.23 4.70
C TYR A 20 7.24 -6.63 6.18
N PHE A 21 6.10 -6.69 6.89
CA PHE A 21 6.06 -7.16 8.28
C PHE A 21 6.62 -8.58 8.43
N ILE A 22 6.24 -9.48 7.54
CA ILE A 22 6.75 -10.86 7.54
C ILE A 22 8.26 -10.86 7.28
N LEU A 23 8.73 -10.05 6.32
CA LEU A 23 10.16 -9.94 6.01
C LEU A 23 10.95 -9.41 7.21
N GLU A 24 10.45 -8.37 7.87
CA GLU A 24 11.06 -7.79 9.07
C GLU A 24 11.12 -8.82 10.21
N ALA A 25 10.01 -9.50 10.50
CA ALA A 25 9.96 -10.54 11.53
C ALA A 25 10.98 -11.67 11.27
N VAL A 26 11.11 -12.11 10.02
CA VAL A 26 12.08 -13.15 9.63
C VAL A 26 13.53 -12.66 9.74
N LEU A 27 13.82 -11.41 9.37
CA LEU A 27 15.18 -10.86 9.41
C LEU A 27 15.68 -10.58 10.83
N PHE A 28 14.81 -10.10 11.72
CA PHE A 28 15.20 -9.72 13.08
C PHE A 28 15.08 -10.86 14.10
N SER A 29 14.23 -11.87 13.85
CA SER A 29 14.07 -13.05 14.72
C SER A 29 14.03 -14.37 13.94
N PRO A 30 15.09 -14.72 13.17
CA PRO A 30 15.09 -15.90 12.29
C PRO A 30 14.97 -17.24 13.03
N SER A 31 15.34 -17.30 14.32
CA SER A 31 15.28 -18.53 15.12
C SER A 31 13.90 -18.84 15.71
N GLU A 32 12.97 -17.88 15.69
CA GLU A 32 11.64 -18.01 16.34
C GLU A 32 10.47 -18.00 15.35
N TYR A 33 10.69 -17.65 14.07
CA TYR A 33 9.62 -17.38 13.12
C TYR A 33 9.49 -18.44 12.01
N PHE A 34 8.82 -19.54 12.32
CA PHE A 34 7.97 -20.24 11.35
C PHE A 34 6.52 -19.97 11.74
N PRO A 35 5.90 -18.89 11.23
CA PRO A 35 4.54 -18.55 11.62
C PRO A 35 3.61 -19.68 11.17
N SER A 36 2.81 -20.18 12.11
CA SER A 36 1.78 -21.16 11.78
C SER A 36 0.74 -20.51 10.86
N LEU A 37 -0.01 -21.30 10.08
CA LEU A 37 -1.06 -20.75 9.21
C LEU A 37 -2.03 -19.80 9.96
N PRO A 38 -2.46 -20.08 11.21
CA PRO A 38 -3.20 -19.11 12.02
C PRO A 38 -2.48 -17.78 12.27
N ASP A 39 -1.18 -17.80 12.53
CA ASP A 39 -0.40 -16.58 12.78
C ASP A 39 -0.32 -15.70 11.52
N ILE A 40 -0.15 -16.34 10.35
CA ILE A 40 -0.16 -15.65 9.06
C ILE A 40 -1.52 -15.00 8.80
N LEU A 41 -2.62 -15.73 9.05
CA LEU A 41 -3.97 -15.19 8.89
C LEU A 41 -4.26 -14.07 9.90
N GLY A 42 -3.77 -14.21 11.13
CA GLY A 42 -3.85 -13.18 12.17
C GLY A 42 -3.13 -11.90 11.75
N LEU A 43 -1.89 -12.02 11.26
CA LEU A 43 -1.10 -10.91 10.72
C LEU A 43 -1.82 -10.22 9.55
N LEU A 44 -2.35 -10.99 8.59
CA LEU A 44 -3.11 -10.46 7.47
C LEU A 44 -4.35 -9.68 7.93
N GLY A 45 -5.10 -10.24 8.88
CA GLY A 45 -6.27 -9.57 9.47
C GLY A 45 -5.90 -8.27 10.18
N LEU A 46 -4.82 -8.29 10.97
CA LEU A 46 -4.31 -7.14 11.70
C LEU A 46 -3.82 -6.05 10.74
N GLY A 47 -3.11 -6.43 9.67
CA GLY A 47 -2.74 -5.54 8.58
C GLY A 47 -3.96 -4.93 7.88
N TYR A 48 -5.05 -5.69 7.70
CA TYR A 48 -6.28 -5.14 7.12
C TYR A 48 -6.99 -4.16 8.06
N ILE A 49 -6.98 -4.40 9.37
CA ILE A 49 -7.58 -3.49 10.36
C ILE A 49 -6.78 -2.18 10.43
N LEU A 50 -5.45 -2.28 10.49
CA LEU A 50 -4.56 -1.13 10.64
C LEU A 50 -4.44 -0.30 9.36
N PHE A 51 -4.31 -0.96 8.21
CA PHE A 51 -4.05 -0.30 6.93
C PHE A 51 -5.29 -0.24 6.03
N GLY A 52 -6.40 -0.93 6.32
CA GLY A 52 -7.54 -1.04 5.41
C GLY A 52 -8.25 0.30 5.14
N ILE A 53 -8.55 1.08 6.18
CA ILE A 53 -9.16 2.41 6.02
C ILE A 53 -8.22 3.34 5.24
N GLN A 54 -6.93 3.30 5.55
CA GLN A 54 -5.90 4.07 4.87
C GLN A 54 -5.78 3.69 3.39
N SER A 55 -5.91 2.39 3.07
CA SER A 55 -5.87 1.85 1.72
C SER A 55 -7.07 2.31 0.89
N ILE A 56 -8.26 2.39 1.51
CA ILE A 56 -9.45 2.95 0.88
C ILE A 56 -9.24 4.43 0.56
N ILE A 57 -8.78 5.23 1.52
CA ILE A 57 -8.52 6.67 1.32
C ILE A 57 -7.47 6.86 0.22
N TYR A 58 -6.37 6.12 0.28
CA TYR A 58 -5.31 6.14 -0.72
C TYR A 58 -5.83 5.82 -2.13
N SER A 59 -6.63 4.76 -2.26
CA SER A 59 -7.25 4.34 -3.53
C SER A 59 -8.16 5.42 -4.11
N LEU A 60 -8.97 6.07 -3.28
CA LEU A 60 -9.84 7.17 -3.68
C LEU A 60 -9.05 8.40 -4.15
N LEU A 61 -8.00 8.78 -3.42
CA LEU A 61 -7.12 9.90 -3.80
C LEU A 61 -6.42 9.63 -5.13
N MET A 62 -5.94 8.40 -5.33
CA MET A 62 -5.31 7.99 -6.57
C MET A 62 -6.26 8.02 -7.76
N GLU A 63 -7.46 7.45 -7.62
CA GLU A 63 -8.43 7.34 -8.72
C GLU A 63 -9.05 8.69 -9.10
N PHE A 64 -9.39 9.54 -8.12
CA PHE A 64 -10.17 10.76 -8.37
C PHE A 64 -9.35 12.04 -8.40
N ILE A 65 -8.16 12.07 -7.78
CA ILE A 65 -7.36 13.30 -7.68
C ILE A 65 -6.08 13.17 -8.49
N ILE A 66 -5.24 12.19 -8.19
CA ILE A 66 -3.88 12.13 -8.74
C ILE A 66 -3.89 11.72 -10.21
N ASN A 67 -4.48 10.56 -10.54
CA ASN A 67 -4.44 10.04 -11.91
C ASN A 67 -5.07 10.98 -12.96
N PRO A 68 -6.27 11.55 -12.74
CA PRO A 68 -6.91 12.40 -13.75
C PRO A 68 -6.30 13.80 -13.86
N LYS A 69 -5.76 14.37 -12.77
CA LYS A 69 -5.25 15.75 -12.78
C LYS A 69 -3.77 15.84 -13.14
N ILE A 70 -2.99 14.78 -12.89
CA ILE A 70 -1.53 14.81 -13.03
C ILE A 70 -1.13 14.03 -14.27
N LYS A 71 -0.58 14.74 -15.27
CA LYS A 71 -0.10 14.14 -16.52
C LYS A 71 1.32 13.57 -16.39
N ALA A 72 2.16 14.20 -15.58
CA ALA A 72 3.53 13.75 -15.32
C ALA A 72 3.55 12.45 -14.49
N SER A 73 4.11 11.38 -15.05
CA SER A 73 4.18 10.06 -14.41
C SER A 73 4.99 10.05 -13.12
N TRP A 74 6.17 10.69 -13.11
CA TRP A 74 7.03 10.74 -11.93
C TRP A 74 6.38 11.50 -10.77
N LEU A 75 5.65 12.59 -11.06
CA LEU A 75 5.01 13.42 -10.05
C LEU A 75 3.85 12.69 -9.37
N ALA A 76 3.10 11.87 -10.14
CA ALA A 76 2.10 10.98 -9.57
C ALA A 76 2.74 9.97 -8.59
N VAL A 77 3.87 9.37 -8.93
CA VAL A 77 4.59 8.41 -8.07
C VAL A 77 5.13 9.07 -6.79
N VAL A 78 5.69 10.27 -6.89
CA VAL A 78 6.18 11.02 -5.72
C VAL A 78 5.03 11.35 -4.76
N LEU A 79 3.89 11.80 -5.29
CA LEU A 79 2.70 12.06 -4.47
C LEU A 79 2.13 10.79 -3.85
N SER A 80 2.16 9.68 -4.57
CA SER A 80 1.80 8.37 -4.03
C SER A 80 2.69 7.98 -2.85
N GLY A 81 4.01 8.16 -2.96
CA GLY A 81 4.94 7.94 -1.85
C GLY A 81 4.66 8.85 -0.65
N ALA A 82 4.37 10.13 -0.89
CA ALA A 82 4.01 11.08 0.17
C ALA A 82 2.69 10.71 0.87
N LEU A 83 1.66 10.31 0.10
CA LEU A 83 0.40 9.82 0.66
C LEU A 83 0.60 8.54 1.46
N GLY A 84 1.44 7.63 0.98
CA GLY A 84 1.84 6.44 1.70
C GLY A 84 2.52 6.77 3.04
N ALA A 85 3.45 7.73 3.04
CA ALA A 85 4.08 8.24 4.26
C ALA A 85 3.05 8.78 5.26
N LEU A 86 2.13 9.63 4.78
CA LEU A 86 1.06 10.23 5.59
C LEU A 86 0.13 9.17 6.17
N SER A 87 -0.17 8.12 5.41
CA SER A 87 -0.97 7.01 5.91
C SER A 87 -0.28 6.24 7.03
N ALA A 88 1.05 6.21 7.09
CA ALA A 88 1.75 5.49 8.15
C ALA A 88 1.87 6.27 9.48
N ILE A 89 1.70 7.60 9.46
CA ILE A 89 1.85 8.47 10.66
C ILE A 89 0.93 8.06 11.82
N PRO A 90 -0.37 7.76 11.62
CA PRO A 90 -1.26 7.37 12.71
C PRO A 90 -0.87 6.04 13.38
N LEU A 91 -0.05 5.22 12.74
CA LEU A 91 0.41 3.95 13.29
C LEU A 91 1.67 4.15 14.13
N THR A 92 2.74 4.70 13.52
CA THR A 92 3.95 5.16 14.20
C THR A 92 4.96 5.71 13.18
N ILE A 93 5.85 6.59 13.64
CA ILE A 93 6.94 7.16 12.84
C ILE A 93 7.86 6.10 12.23
N TYR A 94 7.99 4.94 12.88
CA TYR A 94 8.80 3.82 12.39
C TYR A 94 8.24 3.20 11.10
N PHE A 95 6.93 3.31 10.86
CA PHE A 95 6.30 2.80 9.63
C PHE A 95 6.32 3.81 8.47
N ILE A 96 6.87 5.01 8.65
CA ILE A 96 6.95 6.00 7.55
C ILE A 96 7.72 5.47 6.33
N PRO A 97 8.91 4.86 6.45
CA PRO A 97 9.62 4.30 5.31
C PRO A 97 8.80 3.22 4.58
N MET A 98 8.08 2.41 5.35
CA MET A 98 7.19 1.37 4.85
C MET A 98 5.99 1.95 4.09
N GLY A 99 5.37 3.01 4.63
CA GLY A 99 4.33 3.77 3.98
C GLY A 99 4.80 4.39 2.66
N ILE A 100 6.00 4.98 2.64
CA ILE A 100 6.60 5.54 1.41
C ILE A 100 6.76 4.45 0.35
N LEU A 101 7.35 3.31 0.72
CA LEU A 101 7.58 2.20 -0.21
C LEU A 101 6.26 1.63 -0.75
N SER A 102 5.27 1.40 0.11
CA SER A 102 3.96 0.90 -0.34
C SER A 102 3.28 1.92 -1.26
N GLY A 103 3.31 3.21 -0.91
CA GLY A 103 2.80 4.29 -1.74
C GLY A 103 3.44 4.30 -3.12
N ILE A 104 4.78 4.23 -3.21
CA ILE A 104 5.51 4.21 -4.49
C ILE A 104 5.12 2.99 -5.33
N ILE A 105 5.10 1.78 -4.74
CA ILE A 105 4.78 0.54 -5.45
C ILE A 105 3.35 0.58 -5.99
N VAL A 106 2.39 0.86 -5.11
CA VAL A 106 0.96 0.86 -5.47
C VAL A 106 0.67 2.00 -6.44
N GLY A 107 1.22 3.18 -6.19
CA GLY A 107 1.06 4.36 -7.07
C GLY A 107 1.58 4.12 -8.47
N THR A 108 2.76 3.50 -8.59
CA THR A 108 3.33 3.12 -9.90
C THR A 108 2.44 2.12 -10.62
N LEU A 109 1.97 1.07 -9.93
CA LEU A 109 1.07 0.07 -10.49
C LEU A 109 -0.25 0.66 -10.98
N LEU A 110 -0.93 1.45 -10.14
CA LEU A 110 -2.18 2.11 -10.49
C LEU A 110 -1.98 3.08 -11.66
N ARG A 111 -0.83 3.76 -11.72
CA ARG A 111 -0.52 4.67 -12.83
C ARG A 111 -0.33 3.92 -14.15
N ILE A 112 0.40 2.80 -14.14
CA ILE A 112 0.56 1.95 -15.33
C ILE A 112 -0.80 1.48 -15.84
N ILE A 113 -1.67 1.01 -14.94
CA ILE A 113 -3.02 0.55 -15.30
C ILE A 113 -3.85 1.71 -15.84
N TYR A 114 -3.79 2.89 -15.23
CA TYR A 114 -4.50 4.08 -15.70
C TYR A 114 -4.06 4.50 -17.11
N VAL A 115 -2.75 4.56 -17.36
CA VAL A 115 -2.19 4.95 -18.67
C VAL A 115 -2.54 3.91 -19.75
N LYS A 116 -2.42 2.61 -19.43
CA LYS A 116 -2.80 1.57 -20.39
C LYS A 116 -4.30 1.56 -20.66
N HIS A 117 -5.14 1.81 -19.65
CA HIS A 117 -6.58 1.60 -19.68
C HIS A 117 -7.33 2.80 -19.07
N PRO A 118 -7.48 3.92 -19.82
CA PRO A 118 -8.03 5.18 -19.29
C PRO A 118 -9.53 5.15 -18.95
N HIS A 119 -10.28 4.13 -19.38
CA HIS A 119 -11.74 4.01 -19.21
C HIS A 119 -12.18 3.05 -18.09
#